data_AF-A0A4Q2U3Q0-F1
#
_entry.id   AF-A0A4Q2U3Q0-F1
#
_cell.length_a   1.000
_cell.length_b   1.000
_cell.length_c   1.000
_cell.angle_alpha   90.00
_cell.angle_beta   90.00
_cell.angle_gamma   90.00
#
_symmetry.space_group_name_H-M   'P 1'
#
loop_
_entity.id
_entity.type
_entity.pdbx_description
1 polymer ?
#
loop_
_entity_poly.entity_id
_entity_poly.type
_entity_poly.pdbx_seq_one_letter_code
_entity_poly.pdbx_strand_id
1 'polypeptide(L)'
;MSNYQMIDWDTRDAAMYRIFTIDVDVSATSSWQAPATLSPIDAMRLCVKPFEVLLENGRNDTAFLLAMAGPINRSTLARLEDCGAIKWSGLGGIGELKAHIRDRVVKLKDRSLTHYVLFDSDADAPGHLSPDALRLENSCQTVGIDFHCLKRRAIENYLPFSSLFQANMQFGGRRKRKDLIKAFKKLTKDQRNHFPMKAGLRWPLNGPQAALFTDVTQPSRQTALSLAFPAALAECYRRDSIRAMLDLTQADDGIVEVREVLDKILYYARGPA
;
A
#
# COMPACT_ATOMS: atom_id res chain seq x y z
N MET A 1 33.83 -18.85 16.76
CA MET A 1 33.01 -18.20 17.80
C MET A 1 32.35 -17.00 17.14
N SER A 2 31.04 -17.08 16.90
CA SER A 2 30.28 -16.01 16.22
C SER A 2 29.97 -14.93 17.25
N ASN A 3 30.42 -13.69 17.02
CA ASN A 3 30.04 -12.54 17.83
C ASN A 3 28.57 -12.23 17.56
N TYR A 4 27.69 -12.71 18.44
CA TYR A 4 26.32 -12.21 18.55
C TYR A 4 26.40 -10.79 19.13
N GLN A 5 26.36 -9.78 18.27
CA GLN A 5 26.01 -8.43 18.72
C GLN A 5 24.55 -8.47 19.12
N MET A 6 24.25 -8.47 20.42
CA MET A 6 22.94 -8.03 20.89
C MET A 6 22.77 -6.61 20.38
N ILE A 7 21.78 -6.43 19.50
CA ILE A 7 21.33 -5.11 19.09
C ILE A 7 20.70 -4.52 20.35
N ASP A 8 21.30 -3.47 20.89
CA ASP A 8 20.81 -2.76 22.05
C ASP A 8 19.51 -2.04 21.64
N TRP A 9 18.36 -2.70 21.88
CA TRP A 9 17.02 -2.11 21.74
C TRP A 9 16.80 -1.16 22.91
N ASP A 10 17.52 -0.05 22.86
CA ASP A 10 17.60 0.91 23.95
C ASP A 10 16.20 1.40 24.34
N THR A 11 15.97 1.66 25.62
CA THR A 11 14.66 2.08 26.20
C THR A 11 14.00 3.29 25.53
N ARG A 12 14.73 4.05 24.71
CA ARG A 12 14.22 5.12 23.85
C ARG A 12 13.36 4.61 22.68
N ASP A 13 13.67 3.43 22.15
CA ASP A 13 12.90 2.80 21.08
C ASP A 13 11.53 2.33 21.61
N ALA A 14 11.47 1.73 22.80
CA ALA A 14 10.22 1.29 23.43
C ALA A 14 9.22 2.44 23.72
N ALA A 15 9.71 3.66 23.94
CA ALA A 15 8.86 4.84 24.11
C ALA A 15 8.37 5.46 22.78
N MET A 16 9.08 5.21 21.68
CA MET A 16 8.67 5.66 20.33
C MET A 16 7.79 4.64 19.60
N TYR A 17 7.93 3.34 19.91
CA TYR A 17 7.18 2.30 19.24
C TYR A 17 5.97 1.88 20.07
N ARG A 18 4.79 1.89 19.44
CA ARG A 18 3.57 1.37 20.07
C ARG A 18 3.75 -0.13 20.27
N ILE A 19 3.82 -0.56 21.53
CA ILE A 19 3.92 -1.97 21.89
C ILE A 19 2.51 -2.58 21.75
N PHE A 20 2.35 -3.54 20.82
CA PHE A 20 1.17 -4.40 20.83
C PHE A 20 1.26 -5.36 22.01
N THR A 21 0.31 -5.25 22.94
CA THR A 21 0.23 -6.12 24.11
C THR A 21 -0.74 -7.26 23.85
N ILE A 22 -0.34 -8.46 24.23
CA ILE A 22 -1.20 -9.64 24.34
C ILE A 22 -1.30 -10.03 25.81
N ASP A 23 -2.46 -10.54 26.22
CA ASP A 23 -2.61 -11.15 27.52
C ASP A 23 -2.19 -12.62 27.43
N VAL A 24 -1.39 -13.08 28.39
CA VAL A 24 -0.98 -14.48 28.48
C VAL A 24 -1.66 -15.12 29.68
N ASP A 25 -2.55 -16.08 29.42
CA ASP A 25 -3.25 -16.83 30.45
C ASP A 25 -2.82 -18.31 30.40
N VAL A 26 -2.25 -18.78 31.50
CA VAL A 26 -1.69 -20.13 31.66
C VAL A 26 -2.79 -21.20 31.66
N SER A 27 -4.04 -20.82 31.95
CA SER A 27 -5.18 -21.71 32.10
C SER A 27 -6.17 -21.69 30.93
N ALA A 28 -6.00 -20.75 29.99
CA ALA A 28 -6.97 -20.52 28.92
C ALA A 28 -6.64 -21.26 27.62
N THR A 29 -7.71 -21.59 26.88
CA THR A 29 -7.60 -21.85 25.44
C THR A 29 -7.41 -20.51 24.73
N SER A 30 -6.44 -20.41 23.82
CA SER A 30 -6.09 -19.17 23.13
C SER A 30 -7.27 -18.56 22.35
N SER A 31 -7.54 -17.29 22.62
CA SER A 31 -8.41 -16.40 21.85
C SER A 31 -7.55 -15.46 20.99
N TRP A 32 -7.70 -15.55 19.67
CA TRP A 32 -6.85 -14.85 18.71
C TRP A 32 -7.45 -13.54 18.18
N GLN A 33 -8.66 -13.18 18.65
CA GLN A 33 -9.29 -11.90 18.37
C GLN A 33 -8.75 -10.83 19.31
N ALA A 34 -8.50 -9.61 18.82
CA ALA A 34 -8.03 -8.52 19.66
C ALA A 34 -9.15 -8.00 20.60
N PRO A 35 -8.88 -7.73 21.90
CA PRO A 35 -7.63 -8.01 22.60
C PRO A 35 -7.41 -9.52 22.79
N ALA A 36 -6.25 -10.02 22.37
CA ALA A 36 -5.97 -11.45 22.31
C ALA A 36 -5.48 -11.97 23.66
N THR A 37 -6.03 -13.10 24.09
CA THR A 37 -5.62 -13.83 25.29
C THR A 37 -5.07 -15.18 24.86
N LEU A 38 -3.76 -15.39 24.98
CA LEU A 38 -3.09 -16.56 24.44
C LEU A 38 -2.55 -17.45 25.56
N SER A 39 -2.50 -18.76 25.30
CA SER A 39 -1.69 -19.65 26.13
C SER A 39 -0.20 -19.31 25.97
N PRO A 40 0.67 -19.64 26.95
CA PRO A 40 2.10 -19.37 26.85
C PRO A 40 2.76 -19.93 25.59
N ILE A 41 2.35 -21.13 25.13
CA ILE A 41 2.90 -21.76 23.94
C ILE A 41 2.53 -20.98 22.67
N ASP A 42 1.28 -20.53 22.57
CA ASP A 42 0.80 -19.78 21.42
C ASP A 42 1.35 -18.35 21.40
N ALA A 43 1.51 -17.73 22.56
CA ALA A 43 2.22 -16.45 22.69
C ALA A 43 3.67 -16.56 22.19
N MET A 44 4.42 -17.58 22.62
CA MET A 44 5.79 -17.82 22.14
C MET A 44 5.84 -18.04 20.62
N ARG A 45 4.89 -18.81 20.06
CA ARG A 45 4.79 -19.01 18.61
C ARG A 45 4.51 -17.72 17.86
N LEU A 46 3.64 -16.86 18.40
CA LEU A 46 3.32 -15.57 17.81
C LEU A 46 4.54 -14.63 17.80
N CYS A 47 5.34 -14.62 18.88
CA CYS A 47 6.52 -13.76 19.01
C CYS A 47 7.60 -14.03 17.94
N VAL A 48 7.72 -15.28 17.47
CA VAL A 48 8.71 -15.64 16.44
C VAL A 48 8.15 -15.61 15.02
N LYS A 49 6.86 -15.29 14.85
CA LYS A 49 6.21 -15.29 13.55
C LYS A 49 6.21 -13.89 12.94
N PRO A 50 6.64 -13.73 11.67
CA PRO A 50 6.59 -12.45 11.00
C PRO A 50 5.16 -11.92 10.90
N PHE A 51 5.03 -10.60 10.90
CA PHE A 51 3.84 -9.92 10.40
C PHE A 51 3.92 -9.82 8.87
N GLU A 52 3.05 -10.56 8.17
CA GLU A 52 3.07 -10.68 6.72
C GLU A 52 2.11 -9.68 6.07
N VAL A 53 2.64 -8.80 5.23
CA VAL A 53 1.85 -7.85 4.45
C VAL A 53 1.68 -8.40 3.04
N LEU A 54 0.45 -8.75 2.68
CA LEU A 54 0.06 -9.31 1.40
C LEU A 54 -0.22 -8.18 0.41
N LEU A 55 0.45 -8.23 -0.74
CA LEU A 55 0.47 -7.22 -1.79
C LEU A 55 0.20 -7.86 -3.16
N GLU A 56 -0.31 -7.07 -4.10
CA GLU A 56 -0.51 -7.52 -5.48
C GLU A 56 0.81 -7.68 -6.21
N ASN A 57 1.68 -6.68 -6.11
CA ASN A 57 3.00 -6.59 -6.68
C ASN A 57 4.02 -6.20 -5.61
N GLY A 58 4.54 -7.19 -4.90
CA GLY A 58 5.47 -6.97 -3.78
C GLY A 58 6.69 -6.11 -4.12
N ARG A 59 7.14 -6.05 -5.37
CA ARG A 59 8.25 -5.16 -5.74
C ARG A 59 7.85 -3.68 -5.74
N ASN A 60 6.74 -3.36 -6.38
CA ASN A 60 6.33 -1.96 -6.56
C ASN A 60 5.55 -1.43 -5.36
N ASP A 61 4.71 -2.28 -4.76
CA ASP A 61 3.86 -1.90 -3.63
C ASP A 61 4.69 -1.72 -2.35
N THR A 62 5.70 -2.56 -2.11
CA THR A 62 6.67 -2.34 -1.01
C THR A 62 7.46 -1.07 -1.24
N ALA A 63 7.92 -0.80 -2.47
CA ALA A 63 8.64 0.44 -2.77
C ALA A 63 7.75 1.67 -2.51
N PHE A 64 6.48 1.60 -2.87
CA PHE A 64 5.47 2.61 -2.57
C PHE A 64 5.32 2.84 -1.07
N LEU A 65 5.06 1.78 -0.28
CA LEU A 65 4.93 1.88 1.18
C LEU A 65 6.17 2.50 1.84
N LEU A 66 7.37 2.02 1.47
CA LEU A 66 8.62 2.57 1.99
C LEU A 66 8.83 4.02 1.59
N ALA A 67 8.42 4.43 0.38
CA ALA A 67 8.51 5.82 -0.03
C ALA A 67 7.59 6.73 0.79
N MET A 68 6.39 6.26 1.14
CA MET A 68 5.38 7.02 1.88
C MET A 68 5.61 7.10 3.39
N ALA A 69 6.42 6.18 3.95
CA ALA A 69 6.65 6.06 5.39
C ALA A 69 7.28 7.27 6.08
N GLY A 70 7.95 8.15 5.35
CA GLY A 70 8.83 9.14 5.97
C GLY A 70 10.13 8.49 6.50
N PRO A 71 11.16 9.28 6.84
CA PRO A 71 12.49 8.73 7.14
C PRO A 71 12.53 7.76 8.32
N ILE A 72 11.88 8.11 9.44
CA ILE A 72 11.92 7.33 10.69
C ILE A 72 11.23 5.97 10.51
N ASN A 73 9.99 5.96 10.03
CA ASN A 73 9.24 4.71 9.81
C ASN A 73 9.87 3.88 8.70
N ARG A 74 10.43 4.50 7.64
CA ARG A 74 11.15 3.78 6.58
C ARG A 74 12.35 3.00 7.13
N SER A 75 13.19 3.64 7.95
CA SER A 75 14.31 2.97 8.61
C SER A 75 13.85 1.86 9.56
N THR A 76 12.75 2.09 10.27
CA THR A 76 12.15 1.09 11.17
C THR A 76 11.64 -0.13 10.39
N LEU A 77 10.88 0.08 9.32
CA LEU A 77 10.37 -0.99 8.46
C LEU A 77 11.50 -1.80 7.84
N ALA A 78 12.57 -1.14 7.37
CA ALA A 78 13.75 -1.81 6.83
C ALA A 78 14.41 -2.70 7.89
N ARG A 79 14.61 -2.19 9.12
CA ARG A 79 15.15 -2.99 10.24
C ARG A 79 14.28 -4.20 10.58
N LEU A 80 12.95 -4.02 10.59
CA LEU A 80 11.99 -5.09 10.87
C LEU A 80 11.95 -6.13 9.74
N GLU A 81 12.11 -5.72 8.49
CA GLU A 81 12.26 -6.63 7.36
C GLU A 81 13.58 -7.42 7.46
N ASP A 82 14.70 -6.74 7.75
CA ASP A 82 16.03 -7.34 7.86
C ASP A 82 16.12 -8.40 8.98
N CYS A 83 15.42 -8.19 10.11
CA CYS A 83 15.36 -9.16 11.20
C CYS A 83 14.25 -10.21 11.05
N GLY A 84 13.48 -10.17 9.95
CA GLY A 84 12.41 -11.12 9.67
C GLY A 84 11.13 -10.92 10.50
N ALA A 85 10.96 -9.76 11.13
CA ALA A 85 9.76 -9.36 11.88
C ALA A 85 8.60 -8.95 10.95
N ILE A 86 8.92 -8.38 9.79
CA ILE A 86 7.95 -8.09 8.71
C ILE A 86 8.32 -8.90 7.47
N LYS A 87 7.31 -9.39 6.77
CA LYS A 87 7.47 -10.03 5.46
C LYS A 87 6.55 -9.38 4.44
N TRP A 88 7.11 -8.87 3.35
CA TRP A 88 6.32 -8.40 2.19
C TRP A 88 6.09 -9.54 1.21
N SER A 89 4.83 -9.82 0.89
CA SER A 89 4.48 -10.94 0.00
C SER A 89 3.69 -10.46 -1.20
N GLY A 90 4.37 -10.39 -2.35
CA GLY A 90 3.75 -10.12 -3.65
C GLY A 90 3.14 -11.39 -4.25
N LEU A 91 1.83 -11.40 -4.48
CA LEU A 91 1.09 -12.61 -4.86
C LEU A 91 0.70 -12.70 -6.34
N GLY A 92 0.84 -11.62 -7.13
CA GLY A 92 0.57 -11.64 -8.57
C GLY A 92 -0.81 -11.12 -8.94
N GLY A 93 -1.16 -9.94 -8.43
CA GLY A 93 -2.43 -9.27 -8.71
C GLY A 93 -3.58 -9.70 -7.79
N ILE A 94 -4.69 -8.99 -7.91
CA ILE A 94 -5.86 -9.14 -7.01
C ILE A 94 -6.48 -10.55 -7.01
N GLY A 95 -6.44 -11.27 -8.14
CA GLY A 95 -6.99 -12.62 -8.24
C GLY A 95 -6.22 -13.65 -7.41
N GLU A 96 -4.89 -13.64 -7.53
CA GLU A 96 -3.99 -14.51 -6.76
C GLU A 96 -4.00 -14.16 -5.28
N LEU A 97 -4.07 -12.85 -4.96
CA LEU A 97 -4.21 -12.36 -3.59
C LEU A 97 -5.47 -12.94 -2.91
N LYS A 98 -6.61 -12.93 -3.60
CA LYS A 98 -7.86 -13.53 -3.11
C LYS A 98 -7.75 -15.04 -2.94
N ALA A 99 -7.16 -15.75 -3.90
CA ALA A 99 -6.97 -17.19 -3.82
C ALA A 99 -6.10 -17.56 -2.61
N HIS A 100 -5.02 -16.82 -2.38
CA HIS A 100 -4.13 -17.02 -1.25
C HIS A 100 -4.85 -16.86 0.10
N ILE A 101 -5.68 -15.82 0.24
CA ILE A 101 -6.46 -15.58 1.47
C ILE A 101 -7.42 -16.74 1.72
N ARG A 102 -8.19 -17.14 0.70
CA ARG A 102 -9.17 -18.22 0.78
C ARG A 102 -8.53 -19.59 1.05
N ASP A 103 -7.39 -19.88 0.44
CA ASP A 103 -6.85 -21.25 0.44
C ASP A 103 -5.83 -21.48 1.56
N ARG A 104 -5.19 -20.41 2.06
CA ARG A 104 -4.12 -20.49 3.06
C ARG A 104 -4.45 -19.69 4.32
N VAL A 105 -4.67 -18.38 4.21
CA VAL A 105 -4.79 -17.49 5.38
C VAL A 105 -5.99 -17.85 6.26
N VAL A 106 -7.12 -18.23 5.66
CA VAL A 106 -8.34 -18.60 6.43
C VAL A 106 -8.12 -19.76 7.40
N LYS A 107 -7.14 -20.63 7.13
CA LYS A 107 -6.83 -21.81 7.96
C LYS A 107 -5.98 -21.46 9.18
N LEU A 108 -5.41 -20.25 9.23
CA LEU A 108 -4.53 -19.80 10.29
C LEU A 108 -5.36 -19.21 11.44
N LYS A 109 -5.17 -19.71 12.66
CA LYS A 109 -5.87 -19.21 13.85
C LYS A 109 -5.44 -17.80 14.23
N ASP A 110 -4.19 -17.46 13.93
CA ASP A 110 -3.50 -16.21 14.30
C ASP A 110 -3.51 -15.15 13.19
N ARG A 111 -4.30 -15.35 12.12
CA ARG A 111 -4.30 -14.51 10.92
C ARG A 111 -4.55 -13.01 11.21
N SER A 112 -5.46 -12.71 12.14
CA SER A 112 -5.76 -11.33 12.58
C SER A 112 -4.57 -10.60 13.18
N LEU A 113 -3.61 -11.32 13.75
CA LEU A 113 -2.43 -10.76 14.40
C LEU A 113 -1.15 -10.87 13.55
N THR A 114 -1.23 -11.55 12.41
CA THR A 114 -0.05 -11.95 11.62
C THR A 114 -0.14 -11.56 10.16
N HIS A 115 -1.29 -11.06 9.69
CA HIS A 115 -1.48 -10.71 8.29
C HIS A 115 -2.14 -9.34 8.15
N TYR A 116 -1.72 -8.63 7.11
CA TYR A 116 -2.37 -7.42 6.62
C TYR A 116 -2.48 -7.47 5.11
N VAL A 117 -3.52 -6.90 4.53
CA VAL A 117 -3.69 -6.84 3.08
C VAL A 117 -3.75 -5.39 2.60
N LEU A 118 -2.95 -5.04 1.59
CA LEU A 118 -3.05 -3.76 0.88
C LEU A 118 -3.26 -4.01 -0.61
N PHE A 119 -4.22 -3.31 -1.19
CA PHE A 119 -4.54 -3.44 -2.61
C PHE A 119 -5.11 -2.14 -3.20
N ASP A 120 -5.03 -2.03 -4.52
CA ASP A 120 -5.55 -0.90 -5.29
C ASP A 120 -7.10 -0.95 -5.31
N SER A 121 -7.78 0.20 -5.30
CA SER A 121 -9.25 0.22 -5.45
C SER A 121 -9.71 -0.06 -6.87
N ASP A 122 -8.83 0.22 -7.85
CA ASP A 122 -9.15 0.27 -9.28
C ASP A 122 -10.39 1.12 -9.58
N ALA A 123 -10.69 2.08 -8.70
CA ALA A 123 -11.89 2.88 -8.78
C ALA A 123 -11.88 3.83 -9.98
N ASP A 124 -13.00 3.87 -10.69
CA ASP A 124 -13.22 4.80 -11.79
C ASP A 124 -13.66 6.21 -11.32
N ALA A 125 -14.08 6.33 -10.06
CA ALA A 125 -14.48 7.59 -9.44
C ALA A 125 -14.37 7.54 -7.90
N PRO A 126 -14.30 8.70 -7.22
CA PRO A 126 -14.28 8.77 -5.77
C PRO A 126 -15.45 8.01 -5.13
N GLY A 127 -15.18 7.34 -4.01
CA GLY A 127 -16.19 6.61 -3.24
C GLY A 127 -16.70 5.33 -3.91
N HIS A 128 -16.10 4.90 -5.02
CA HIS A 128 -16.41 3.63 -5.67
C HIS A 128 -15.25 2.66 -5.48
N LEU A 129 -15.55 1.36 -5.62
CA LEU A 129 -14.56 0.29 -5.72
C LEU A 129 -14.79 -0.46 -7.02
N SER A 130 -13.72 -0.99 -7.62
CA SER A 130 -13.89 -1.98 -8.67
C SER A 130 -14.61 -3.22 -8.12
N PRO A 131 -15.31 -3.99 -8.96
CA PRO A 131 -15.93 -5.25 -8.50
C PRO A 131 -14.93 -6.24 -7.90
N ASP A 132 -13.67 -6.24 -8.34
CA ASP A 132 -12.63 -7.11 -7.79
C ASP A 132 -12.11 -6.62 -6.44
N ALA A 133 -11.90 -5.31 -6.29
CA ALA A 133 -11.56 -4.67 -5.01
C ALA A 133 -12.63 -4.95 -3.95
N LEU A 134 -13.91 -4.76 -4.28
CA LEU A 134 -15.03 -5.06 -3.38
C LEU A 134 -15.07 -6.55 -2.99
N ARG A 135 -14.83 -7.46 -3.93
CA ARG A 135 -14.78 -8.89 -3.62
C ARG A 135 -13.61 -9.26 -2.72
N LEU A 136 -12.45 -8.62 -2.88
CA LEU A 136 -11.30 -8.82 -2.01
C LEU A 136 -11.58 -8.26 -0.60
N GLU A 137 -12.10 -7.05 -0.50
CA GLU A 137 -12.55 -6.45 0.76
C GLU A 137 -13.48 -7.40 1.53
N ASN A 138 -14.54 -7.90 0.88
CA ASN A 138 -15.48 -8.84 1.51
C ASN A 138 -14.80 -10.14 1.95
N SER A 139 -13.79 -10.60 1.19
CA SER A 139 -13.02 -11.79 1.54
C SER A 139 -12.18 -11.55 2.80
N CYS A 140 -11.51 -10.40 2.90
CA CYS A 140 -10.74 -10.02 4.09
C CYS A 140 -11.64 -9.90 5.34
N GLN A 141 -12.80 -9.23 5.20
CA GLN A 141 -13.78 -9.10 6.27
C GLN A 141 -14.32 -10.46 6.73
N THR A 142 -14.70 -11.32 5.80
CA THR A 142 -15.20 -12.68 6.11
C THR A 142 -14.17 -13.53 6.84
N VAL A 143 -12.90 -13.41 6.43
CA VAL A 143 -11.81 -14.15 7.06
C VAL A 143 -11.41 -13.53 8.40
N GLY A 144 -11.62 -12.23 8.61
CA GLY A 144 -11.21 -11.52 9.82
C GLY A 144 -9.72 -11.17 9.82
N ILE A 145 -9.22 -10.66 8.70
CA ILE A 145 -7.88 -10.06 8.59
C ILE A 145 -8.01 -8.56 8.36
N ASP A 146 -7.09 -7.79 8.93
CA ASP A 146 -7.02 -6.35 8.67
C ASP A 146 -6.56 -6.09 7.24
N PHE A 147 -7.10 -5.04 6.64
CA PHE A 147 -6.79 -4.66 5.27
C PHE A 147 -6.98 -3.17 5.05
N HIS A 148 -6.46 -2.70 3.91
CA HIS A 148 -6.74 -1.38 3.39
C HIS A 148 -6.86 -1.42 1.87
N CYS A 149 -7.93 -0.83 1.37
CA CYS A 149 -8.12 -0.55 -0.04
C CYS A 149 -7.76 0.92 -0.29
N LEU A 150 -6.82 1.19 -1.20
CA LEU A 150 -6.36 2.54 -1.47
C LEU A 150 -7.51 3.43 -2.01
N LYS A 151 -7.65 4.64 -1.47
CA LYS A 151 -8.71 5.60 -1.84
C LYS A 151 -8.55 6.12 -3.27
N ARG A 152 -7.32 6.22 -3.77
CA ARG A 152 -7.05 6.55 -5.18
C ARG A 152 -7.05 5.26 -5.99
N ARG A 153 -7.19 5.37 -7.32
CA ARG A 153 -7.33 4.20 -8.20
C ARG A 153 -6.23 3.16 -8.00
N ALA A 154 -4.97 3.59 -8.03
CA ALA A 154 -3.81 2.73 -7.92
C ALA A 154 -2.61 3.47 -7.32
N ILE A 155 -1.55 2.74 -6.93
CA ILE A 155 -0.31 3.36 -6.40
C ILE A 155 0.28 4.43 -7.32
N GLU A 156 0.14 4.35 -8.65
CA GLU A 156 0.66 5.38 -9.55
C GLU A 156 -0.05 6.73 -9.39
N ASN A 157 -1.29 6.75 -8.89
CA ASN A 157 -2.06 7.95 -8.60
C ASN A 157 -1.63 8.65 -7.30
N TYR A 158 -0.71 8.07 -6.52
CA TYR A 158 -0.07 8.70 -5.37
C TYR A 158 1.23 9.44 -5.73
N LEU A 159 1.73 9.31 -6.96
CA LEU A 159 2.95 10.00 -7.36
C LEU A 159 2.75 11.52 -7.43
N PRO A 160 3.70 12.31 -6.87
CA PRO A 160 3.70 13.75 -7.05
C PRO A 160 3.74 14.13 -8.54
N PHE A 161 3.11 15.25 -8.89
CA PHE A 161 3.02 15.70 -10.29
C PHE A 161 4.38 15.91 -10.96
N SER A 162 5.35 16.47 -10.24
CA SER A 162 6.74 16.65 -10.68
C SER A 162 7.41 15.33 -11.04
N SER A 163 7.16 14.28 -10.27
CA SER A 163 7.65 12.93 -10.49
C SER A 163 7.07 12.31 -11.75
N LEU A 164 5.75 12.45 -11.94
CA LEU A 164 5.06 12.04 -13.16
C LEU A 164 5.63 12.76 -14.39
N PHE A 165 5.88 14.07 -14.27
CA PHE A 165 6.48 14.86 -15.34
C PHE A 165 7.88 14.33 -15.71
N GLN A 166 8.76 14.17 -14.73
CA GLN A 166 10.13 13.68 -14.97
C GLN A 166 10.11 12.29 -15.60
N ALA A 167 9.36 11.36 -15.02
CA ALA A 167 9.25 9.99 -15.52
C ALA A 167 8.72 9.98 -16.95
N ASN A 168 7.65 10.73 -17.24
CA ASN A 168 7.08 10.77 -18.58
C ASN A 168 8.04 11.37 -19.62
N MET A 169 8.84 12.39 -19.25
CA MET A 169 9.77 13.03 -20.17
C MET A 169 11.01 12.19 -20.52
N GLN A 170 11.30 11.13 -19.77
CA GLN A 170 12.41 10.21 -20.02
C GLN A 170 12.16 9.24 -21.18
N PHE A 171 10.92 9.10 -21.65
CA PHE A 171 10.56 8.15 -22.72
C PHE A 171 10.33 8.86 -24.07
N GLY A 172 10.50 8.13 -25.18
CA GLY A 172 10.32 8.64 -26.55
C GLY A 172 8.92 9.23 -26.84
N GLY A 173 8.79 10.02 -27.92
CA GLY A 173 7.51 10.67 -28.28
C GLY A 173 7.22 11.97 -27.52
N ARG A 174 8.25 12.82 -27.33
CA ARG A 174 8.23 14.02 -26.47
C ARG A 174 7.04 14.96 -26.68
N ARG A 175 6.55 15.17 -27.92
CA ARG A 175 5.42 16.09 -28.19
C ARG A 175 4.11 15.57 -27.58
N LYS A 176 3.69 14.35 -27.97
CA LYS A 176 2.47 13.70 -27.43
C LYS A 176 2.51 13.59 -25.90
N ARG A 177 3.69 13.28 -25.34
CA ARG A 177 3.91 13.21 -23.89
C ARG A 177 3.80 14.56 -23.19
N LYS A 178 4.30 15.64 -23.79
CA LYS A 178 4.10 17.01 -23.29
C LYS A 178 2.62 17.39 -23.30
N ASP A 179 1.88 17.00 -24.34
CA ASP A 179 0.45 17.28 -24.44
C ASP A 179 -0.36 16.51 -23.39
N LEU A 180 -0.03 15.23 -23.14
CA LEU A 180 -0.59 14.45 -22.03
C LEU A 180 -0.37 15.14 -20.68
N ILE A 181 0.86 15.55 -20.35
CA ILE A 181 1.15 16.25 -19.09
C ILE A 181 0.35 17.54 -18.97
N LYS A 182 0.30 18.35 -20.03
CA LYS A 182 -0.44 19.61 -20.04
C LYS A 182 -1.94 19.36 -19.81
N ALA A 183 -2.50 18.33 -20.44
CA ALA A 183 -3.89 17.95 -20.26
C ALA A 183 -4.17 17.40 -18.86
N PHE A 184 -3.28 16.54 -18.34
CA PHE A 184 -3.37 15.94 -17.01
C PHE A 184 -3.26 16.99 -15.90
N LYS A 185 -2.37 17.99 -16.04
CA LYS A 185 -2.23 19.10 -15.08
C LYS A 185 -3.53 19.89 -14.90
N LYS A 186 -4.36 19.96 -15.95
CA LYS A 186 -5.64 20.67 -15.94
C LYS A 186 -6.80 19.87 -15.34
N LEU A 187 -6.61 18.57 -15.09
CA LEU A 187 -7.61 17.75 -14.39
C LEU A 187 -7.77 18.26 -12.96
N THR A 188 -8.97 18.10 -12.39
CA THR A 188 -9.22 18.32 -10.95
C THR A 188 -8.44 17.30 -10.11
N LYS A 189 -8.41 17.48 -8.78
CA LYS A 189 -7.75 16.52 -7.88
C LYS A 189 -8.36 15.12 -8.01
N ASP A 190 -9.68 15.02 -7.94
CA ASP A 190 -10.40 13.75 -8.01
C ASP A 190 -10.21 13.04 -9.35
N GLN A 191 -10.23 13.80 -10.44
CA GLN A 191 -9.92 13.29 -11.77
C GLN A 191 -8.50 12.71 -11.85
N ARG A 192 -7.49 13.37 -11.27
CA ARG A 192 -6.11 12.84 -11.26
C ARG A 192 -6.00 11.60 -10.37
N ASN A 193 -6.68 11.57 -9.24
CA ASN A 193 -6.68 10.45 -8.31
C ASN A 193 -7.31 9.18 -8.90
N HIS A 194 -8.20 9.32 -9.89
CA HIS A 194 -8.91 8.21 -10.53
C HIS A 194 -8.57 8.02 -12.01
N PHE A 195 -7.57 8.73 -12.52
CA PHE A 195 -7.13 8.59 -13.90
C PHE A 195 -6.48 7.21 -14.13
N PRO A 196 -6.85 6.46 -15.18
CA PRO A 196 -6.27 5.15 -15.49
C PRO A 196 -4.85 5.29 -16.08
N MET A 197 -3.85 5.47 -15.22
CA MET A 197 -2.46 5.82 -15.59
C MET A 197 -1.86 4.94 -16.69
N LYS A 198 -2.10 3.62 -16.65
CA LYS A 198 -1.54 2.63 -17.58
C LYS A 198 -2.29 2.51 -18.91
N ALA A 199 -3.55 2.97 -18.97
CA ALA A 199 -4.41 2.79 -20.15
C ALA A 199 -4.79 4.10 -20.83
N GLY A 200 -4.79 5.23 -20.11
CA GLY A 200 -5.43 6.46 -20.55
C GLY A 200 -6.96 6.34 -20.58
N LEU A 201 -7.65 7.46 -20.83
CA LEU A 201 -9.11 7.50 -20.97
C LEU A 201 -9.56 6.96 -22.33
N ARG A 202 -10.57 6.08 -22.34
CA ARG A 202 -11.13 5.53 -23.58
C ARG A 202 -12.50 6.13 -23.85
N TRP A 203 -12.60 6.94 -24.90
CA TRP A 203 -13.85 7.59 -25.31
C TRP A 203 -14.68 6.67 -26.23
N PRO A 204 -16.02 6.69 -26.15
CA PRO A 204 -16.82 7.40 -25.14
C PRO A 204 -16.65 6.76 -23.76
N LEU A 205 -16.61 7.60 -22.72
CA LEU A 205 -16.54 7.12 -21.34
C LEU A 205 -17.86 6.46 -20.94
N ASN A 206 -17.80 5.56 -19.97
CA ASN A 206 -18.96 4.86 -19.42
C ASN A 206 -18.94 4.87 -17.88
N GLY A 207 -20.09 4.54 -17.30
CA GLY A 207 -20.25 4.39 -15.85
C GLY A 207 -19.83 5.62 -15.03
N PRO A 208 -19.30 5.41 -13.80
CA PRO A 208 -18.84 6.50 -12.93
C PRO A 208 -17.74 7.37 -13.54
N GLN A 209 -16.90 6.82 -14.42
CA GLN A 209 -15.84 7.58 -15.10
C GLN A 209 -16.42 8.68 -16.00
N ALA A 210 -17.54 8.41 -16.69
CA ALA A 210 -18.18 9.40 -17.55
C ALA A 210 -18.65 10.65 -16.76
N ALA A 211 -19.18 10.44 -15.55
CA ALA A 211 -19.59 11.53 -14.67
C ALA A 211 -18.36 12.34 -14.18
N LEU A 212 -17.28 11.66 -13.79
CA LEU A 212 -16.08 12.30 -13.25
C LEU A 212 -15.35 13.19 -14.27
N PHE A 213 -15.36 12.82 -15.55
CA PHE A 213 -14.62 13.52 -16.62
C PHE A 213 -15.54 14.26 -17.61
N THR A 214 -16.78 14.56 -17.22
CA THR A 214 -17.78 15.21 -18.09
C THR A 214 -17.37 16.60 -18.61
N ASP A 215 -16.56 17.33 -17.84
CA ASP A 215 -16.04 18.66 -18.19
C ASP A 215 -14.86 18.62 -19.18
N VAL A 216 -14.36 17.42 -19.52
CA VAL A 216 -13.28 17.23 -20.51
C VAL A 216 -13.89 17.15 -21.91
N THR A 217 -14.34 18.30 -22.42
CA THR A 217 -15.08 18.37 -23.71
C THR A 217 -14.20 18.65 -24.93
N GLN A 218 -13.00 19.23 -24.74
CA GLN A 218 -12.13 19.62 -25.85
C GLN A 218 -11.49 18.39 -26.54
N PRO A 219 -11.70 18.16 -27.86
CA PRO A 219 -11.20 16.95 -28.54
C PRO A 219 -9.69 16.73 -28.47
N SER A 220 -8.91 17.82 -28.49
CA SER A 220 -7.45 17.76 -28.34
C SER A 220 -7.03 17.32 -26.94
N ARG A 221 -7.76 17.75 -25.90
CA ARG A 221 -7.55 17.33 -24.51
C ARG A 221 -7.94 15.87 -24.32
N GLN A 222 -9.08 15.45 -24.89
CA GLN A 222 -9.52 14.06 -24.90
C GLN A 222 -8.47 13.15 -25.56
N THR A 223 -7.99 13.52 -26.74
CA THR A 223 -6.93 12.79 -27.46
C THR A 223 -5.64 12.67 -26.64
N ALA A 224 -5.22 13.74 -25.97
CA ALA A 224 -4.04 13.73 -25.12
C ALA A 224 -4.21 12.82 -23.89
N LEU A 225 -5.39 12.84 -23.27
CA LEU A 225 -5.72 12.01 -22.09
C LEU A 225 -6.03 10.55 -22.43
N SER A 226 -6.26 10.21 -23.69
CA SER A 226 -6.31 8.82 -24.16
C SER A 226 -4.95 8.14 -24.23
N LEU A 227 -3.86 8.90 -24.03
CA LEU A 227 -2.53 8.34 -23.93
C LEU A 227 -2.26 7.78 -22.52
N ALA A 228 -1.57 6.65 -22.47
CA ALA A 228 -1.06 6.08 -21.25
C ALA A 228 0.25 6.76 -20.80
N PHE A 229 0.44 6.82 -19.49
CA PHE A 229 1.75 7.05 -18.91
C PHE A 229 2.66 5.81 -19.07
N PRO A 230 3.98 5.94 -18.89
CA PRO A 230 4.88 4.78 -18.92
C PRO A 230 4.45 3.67 -17.95
N ALA A 231 4.51 2.42 -18.38
CA ALA A 231 4.22 1.27 -17.51
C ALA A 231 5.14 1.22 -16.27
N ALA A 232 6.36 1.73 -16.39
CA ALA A 232 7.36 1.79 -15.32
C ALA A 232 7.16 2.97 -14.33
N LEU A 233 5.99 3.61 -14.29
CA LEU A 233 5.74 4.72 -13.35
C LEU A 233 5.97 4.32 -11.89
N ALA A 234 5.48 3.15 -11.48
CA ALA A 234 5.65 2.66 -10.12
C ALA A 234 7.13 2.49 -9.70
N GLU A 235 8.05 2.32 -10.67
CA GLU A 235 9.48 2.25 -10.38
C GLU A 235 10.04 3.55 -9.80
N CYS A 236 9.33 4.67 -9.95
CA CYS A 236 9.73 5.96 -9.39
C CYS A 236 9.87 5.91 -7.87
N TYR A 237 9.08 5.10 -7.17
CA TYR A 237 9.15 5.01 -5.70
C TYR A 237 10.50 4.51 -5.16
N ARG A 238 11.33 3.89 -6.01
CA ARG A 238 12.69 3.45 -5.65
C ARG A 238 13.74 4.55 -5.75
N ARG A 239 13.40 5.72 -6.30
CA ARG A 239 14.34 6.84 -6.48
C ARG A 239 14.38 7.70 -5.21
N ASP A 240 15.56 8.00 -4.71
CA ASP A 240 15.71 8.82 -3.49
C ASP A 240 15.16 10.23 -3.64
N SER A 241 15.20 10.80 -4.85
CA SER A 241 14.59 12.11 -5.13
C SER A 241 13.07 12.13 -4.92
N ILE A 242 12.41 11.00 -5.15
CA ILE A 242 10.96 10.85 -4.94
C ILE A 242 10.67 10.76 -3.45
N ARG A 243 11.46 9.97 -2.72
CA ARG A 243 11.36 9.85 -1.27
C ARG A 243 11.55 11.19 -0.58
N ALA A 244 12.62 11.92 -0.92
CA ALA A 244 12.88 13.25 -0.37
C ALA A 244 11.73 14.23 -0.63
N MET A 245 11.12 14.17 -1.81
CA MET A 245 9.98 15.02 -2.15
C MET A 245 8.73 14.67 -1.34
N LEU A 246 8.44 13.38 -1.16
CA LEU A 246 7.32 12.90 -0.34
C LEU A 246 7.55 13.25 1.14
N ASP A 247 8.79 13.16 1.63
CA ASP A 247 9.16 13.52 3.00
C ASP A 247 8.87 15.01 3.30
N LEU A 248 9.00 15.89 2.30
CA LEU A 248 8.67 17.32 2.37
C LEU A 248 7.17 17.63 2.24
N THR A 249 6.38 16.70 1.68
CA THR A 249 4.97 16.94 1.35
C THR A 249 4.06 16.36 2.44
N GLN A 250 3.88 17.05 3.57
CA GLN A 250 3.11 16.47 4.69
C GLN A 250 1.59 16.63 4.58
N ALA A 251 1.09 17.51 3.72
CA ALA A 251 -0.34 17.85 3.65
C ALA A 251 -1.14 17.14 2.53
N ASP A 252 -0.52 16.22 1.78
CA ASP A 252 -1.24 15.44 0.77
C ASP A 252 -2.06 14.33 1.45
N ASP A 253 -3.35 14.24 1.12
CA ASP A 253 -4.28 13.26 1.72
C ASP A 253 -3.89 11.82 1.46
N GLY A 254 -3.19 11.55 0.35
CA GLY A 254 -2.67 10.23 0.05
C GLY A 254 -1.49 9.85 0.95
N ILE A 255 -0.68 10.82 1.39
CA ILE A 255 0.40 10.59 2.36
C ILE A 255 -0.18 10.32 3.75
N VAL A 256 -1.19 11.08 4.16
CA VAL A 256 -1.89 10.85 5.44
C VAL A 256 -2.50 9.45 5.46
N GLU A 257 -3.25 9.08 4.42
CA GLU A 257 -3.86 7.75 4.29
C GLU A 257 -2.84 6.62 4.42
N VAL A 258 -1.73 6.69 3.68
CA VAL A 258 -0.75 5.59 3.69
C VAL A 258 0.02 5.56 5.01
N ARG A 259 0.24 6.70 5.68
CA ARG A 259 0.85 6.72 7.02
C ARG A 259 -0.03 6.05 8.06
N GLU A 260 -1.34 6.21 8.00
CA GLU A 260 -2.26 5.49 8.88
C GLU A 260 -2.18 3.97 8.66
N VAL A 261 -2.01 3.52 7.41
CA VAL A 261 -1.76 2.11 7.08
C VAL A 261 -0.44 1.62 7.68
N LEU A 262 0.62 2.41 7.54
CA LEU A 262 1.94 2.07 8.05
C LEU A 262 1.98 2.03 9.58
N ASP A 263 1.27 2.93 10.25
CA ASP A 263 1.14 2.92 11.70
C ASP A 263 0.46 1.64 12.19
N LYS A 264 -0.53 1.12 11.45
CA LYS A 264 -1.14 -0.19 11.74
C LYS A 264 -0.17 -1.34 11.52
N ILE A 265 0.59 -1.32 10.41
CA ILE A 265 1.61 -2.35 10.13
C ILE A 265 2.67 -2.36 11.23
N LEU A 266 3.19 -1.19 11.61
CA LEU A 266 4.18 -1.04 12.67
C LEU A 266 3.64 -1.42 14.04
N TYR A 267 2.35 -1.17 14.30
CA TYR A 267 1.71 -1.58 15.55
C TYR A 267 1.73 -3.10 15.74
N TYR A 268 1.47 -3.89 14.68
CA TYR A 268 1.46 -5.35 14.78
C TYR A 268 2.81 -6.01 14.50
N ALA A 269 3.73 -5.31 13.85
CA ALA A 269 5.06 -5.83 13.58
C ALA A 269 5.85 -6.01 14.89
N ARG A 270 6.24 -7.25 15.16
CA ARG A 270 6.95 -7.65 16.39
C ARG A 270 8.43 -7.81 16.08
N GLY A 271 9.26 -6.86 16.49
CA GLY A 271 10.71 -7.03 16.51
C GLY A 271 11.17 -7.84 17.73
N PRO A 272 12.30 -8.56 17.66
CA PRO A 272 12.96 -9.01 18.88
C PRO A 272 13.24 -7.77 19.75
N ALA A 273 12.96 -7.83 21.05
CA ALA A 273 13.43 -6.84 22.01
C ALA A 273 14.90 -7.12 22.39
#